data_AF-A0A453G202-F1
#
_entry.id   AF-A0A453G202-F1
#
_cell.length_a   1.000
_cell.length_b   1.000
_cell.length_c   1.000
_cell.angle_alpha   90.00
_cell.angle_beta   90.00
_cell.angle_gamma   90.00
#
_symmetry.space_group_name_H-M   'P 1'
#
loop_
_entity.id
_entity.type
_entity.pdbx_description
1 polymer ?
#
loop_
_entity_poly.entity_id
_entity_poly.type
_entity_poly.pdbx_seq_one_letter_code
_entity_poly.pdbx_strand_id
1 'polypeptide(L)'
;DYRSNGDTQLVLNVESQAHVLHAYINNDYIGSVHGSHDGPRNIVLKTPIMLRKGQNSISLLSVMVGSPDSGAYMERRIFGVRKVSIQQGHQKSHSLNNELWKHQVNPGWLIWRNE
;
A
#
# COMPACT_ATOMS: atom_id res chain seq x y z
N ASP A 1 5.69 34.91 -7.78
CA ASP A 1 4.84 33.72 -7.98
C ASP A 1 5.62 32.43 -7.77
N TYR A 2 5.53 31.88 -6.55
CA TYR A 2 6.18 30.64 -6.17
C TYR A 2 5.41 29.45 -6.75
N ARG A 3 5.71 29.09 -8.00
CA ARG A 3 5.33 27.79 -8.55
C ARG A 3 6.05 26.72 -7.73
N SER A 4 5.31 26.08 -6.82
CA SER A 4 5.73 24.85 -6.16
C SER A 4 6.30 23.90 -7.21
N ASN A 5 7.55 23.49 -7.03
CA ASN A 5 8.28 22.64 -7.95
C ASN A 5 7.71 21.21 -7.85
N GLY A 6 6.53 20.99 -8.44
CA GLY A 6 5.83 19.70 -8.43
C GLY A 6 6.58 18.56 -9.14
N ASP A 7 7.66 18.89 -9.85
CA ASP A 7 8.46 17.93 -10.61
C ASP A 7 9.42 17.09 -9.76
N THR A 8 9.68 17.45 -8.50
CA THR A 8 10.63 16.71 -7.66
C THR A 8 10.00 15.80 -6.61
N GLN A 9 8.71 15.96 -6.31
CA GLN A 9 8.07 15.18 -5.25
C GLN A 9 7.84 13.74 -5.70
N LEU A 10 8.33 12.80 -4.90
CA LEU A 10 8.08 11.38 -5.09
C LEU A 10 6.74 11.00 -4.47
N VAL A 11 5.94 10.23 -5.20
CA VAL A 11 4.66 9.70 -4.75
C VAL A 11 4.71 8.19 -4.83
N LEU A 12 4.42 7.53 -3.71
CA LEU A 12 4.15 6.09 -3.69
C LEU A 12 2.71 5.86 -4.11
N ASN A 13 2.53 4.99 -5.10
CA ASN A 13 1.24 4.51 -5.56
C ASN A 13 1.11 3.01 -5.29
N VAL A 14 0.11 2.62 -4.50
CA VAL A 14 -0.16 1.22 -4.18
C VAL A 14 -1.60 0.88 -4.53
N GLU A 15 -1.77 -0.04 -5.46
CA GLU A 15 -3.08 -0.64 -5.77
C GLU A 15 -3.23 -1.93 -4.96
N SER A 16 -4.33 -2.05 -4.21
CA SER A 16 -4.63 -3.21 -3.39
C SER A 16 -6.10 -3.61 -3.49
N GLN A 17 -6.39 -4.88 -3.26
CA GLN A 17 -7.75 -5.42 -3.07
C GLN A 17 -8.00 -5.77 -1.60
N ALA A 18 -7.15 -5.31 -0.68
CA ALA A 18 -7.40 -5.40 0.75
C ALA A 18 -8.56 -4.48 1.16
N HIS A 19 -9.05 -4.65 2.40
CA HIS A 19 -10.03 -3.74 2.98
C HIS A 19 -9.36 -2.48 3.51
N VAL A 20 -8.17 -2.62 4.12
CA VAL A 20 -7.34 -1.51 4.58
C VAL A 20 -5.89 -1.78 4.18
N LEU A 21 -5.17 -0.71 3.86
CA LEU A 21 -3.74 -0.73 3.59
C LEU A 21 -3.07 0.39 4.38
N HIS A 22 -2.02 0.03 5.13
CA HIS A 22 -1.06 1.00 5.70
C HIS A 22 0.28 0.87 4.98
N ALA A 23 0.97 1.98 4.80
CA ALA A 23 2.29 2.00 4.20
C ALA A 23 3.32 2.64 5.13
N TYR A 24 4.55 2.13 5.03
CA TYR A 24 5.70 2.59 5.78
C TYR A 24 6.91 2.69 4.85
N ILE A 25 7.73 3.72 5.06
CA ILE A 25 9.03 3.91 4.41
C ILE A 25 10.08 3.97 5.50
N ASN A 26 11.11 3.12 5.43
CA ASN A 26 12.17 3.06 6.44
C ASN A 26 11.63 2.91 7.87
N ASN A 27 10.55 2.14 8.02
CA ASN A 27 9.80 1.90 9.27
C ASN A 27 8.94 3.10 9.76
N ASP A 28 8.98 4.24 9.08
CA ASP A 28 8.13 5.39 9.40
C ASP A 28 6.79 5.31 8.67
N TYR A 29 5.71 5.61 9.39
CA TYR A 29 4.35 5.61 8.83
C TYR A 29 4.15 6.77 7.85
N ILE A 30 3.64 6.47 6.65
CA ILE A 30 3.44 7.47 5.57
C ILE A 30 1.98 7.64 5.15
N GLY A 31 1.08 6.78 5.63
CA GLY A 31 -0.34 6.90 5.34
C GLY A 31 -1.08 5.58 5.23
N SER A 32 -2.38 5.70 5.04
CA SER A 32 -3.31 4.58 4.91
C SER A 32 -4.46 4.90 3.98
N VAL A 33 -5.08 3.86 3.44
CA VAL A 33 -6.35 3.95 2.72
C VAL A 33 -7.22 2.76 3.12
N HIS A 34 -8.54 2.97 3.17
CA HIS A 34 -9.51 1.92 3.41
C HIS A 34 -10.59 1.94 2.33
N GLY A 35 -11.19 0.78 2.10
CA GLY A 35 -12.34 0.64 1.22
C GLY A 35 -13.62 1.09 1.91
N SER A 36 -14.72 1.00 1.17
CA SER A 36 -16.08 1.13 1.67
C SER A 36 -16.92 -0.02 1.11
N HIS A 37 -18.04 -0.33 1.78
CA HIS A 37 -18.92 -1.43 1.36
C HIS A 37 -19.47 -1.23 -0.05
N ASP A 38 -19.94 -0.01 -0.34
CA ASP A 38 -20.52 0.37 -1.65
C ASP A 38 -19.48 0.88 -2.65
N GLY A 39 -18.20 0.88 -2.25
CA GLY A 39 -17.10 1.42 -3.05
C GLY A 39 -16.53 0.43 -4.07
N PRO A 40 -15.61 0.91 -4.91
CA PRO A 40 -14.84 0.01 -5.76
C PRO A 40 -14.04 -0.99 -4.91
N ARG A 41 -13.94 -2.23 -5.40
CA ARG A 41 -13.22 -3.32 -4.71
C ARG A 41 -11.73 -3.02 -4.52
N ASN A 42 -11.14 -2.22 -5.40
CA ASN A 42 -9.75 -1.80 -5.31
C ASN A 42 -9.61 -0.51 -4.50
N ILE A 43 -8.64 -0.51 -3.59
CA ILE A 43 -8.18 0.67 -2.88
C ILE A 43 -6.85 1.12 -3.49
N VAL A 44 -6.65 2.43 -3.57
CA VAL A 44 -5.44 3.03 -4.11
C VAL A 44 -4.88 4.01 -3.09
N LEU A 45 -3.69 3.72 -2.58
CA LEU A 45 -2.94 4.67 -1.75
C LEU A 45 -2.03 5.49 -2.65
N LYS A 46 -2.20 6.81 -2.64
CA LYS A 46 -1.25 7.77 -3.22
C LYS A 46 -0.78 8.68 -2.12
N THR A 47 0.48 8.56 -1.74
CA THR A 47 1.05 9.40 -0.66
C THR A 47 2.44 9.89 -1.05
N PRO A 48 2.78 11.16 -0.77
CA PRO A 48 4.13 11.66 -0.93
C PRO A 48 5.12 10.86 -0.06
N ILE A 49 6.32 10.63 -0.57
CA ILE A 49 7.38 9.92 0.14
C ILE A 49 8.70 10.67 0.08
N MET A 50 9.55 10.41 1.07
CA MET A 50 10.95 10.84 1.09
C MET A 50 11.83 9.61 1.13
N LEU A 51 12.80 9.54 0.22
CA LEU A 51 13.79 8.47 0.18
C LEU A 51 15.14 9.03 0.62
N ARG A 52 15.87 8.25 1.43
CA ARG A 52 17.26 8.58 1.78
C ARG A 52 18.22 8.08 0.71
N LYS A 53 19.41 8.68 0.65
CA LYS A 53 20.49 8.16 -0.20
C LYS A 53 20.82 6.73 0.21
N GLY A 54 20.89 5.82 -0.76
CA GLY A 54 21.17 4.41 -0.53
C GLY A 54 19.90 3.56 -0.37
N GLN A 55 19.97 2.52 0.47
CA GLN A 55 18.90 1.55 0.60
C GLN A 55 17.71 2.10 1.40
N ASN A 56 16.52 1.95 0.83
CA ASN A 56 15.25 2.26 1.47
C ASN A 56 14.42 0.98 1.59
N SER A 57 13.68 0.85 2.70
CA SER A 57 12.70 -0.21 2.85
C SER A 57 11.29 0.34 2.66
N ILE A 58 10.46 -0.41 1.94
CA ILE A 58 9.03 -0.15 1.82
C ILE A 58 8.32 -1.33 2.49
N SER A 59 7.41 -1.04 3.41
CA SER A 59 6.61 -2.06 4.08
C SER A 59 5.13 -1.72 3.95
N LEU A 60 4.35 -2.72 3.57
CA LEU A 60 2.92 -2.60 3.30
C LEU A 60 2.17 -3.55 4.21
N LEU A 61 1.30 -3.01 5.06
CA LEU A 61 0.42 -3.80 5.91
C LEU A 61 -0.96 -3.87 5.26
N SER A 62 -1.29 -5.04 4.73
CA SER A 62 -2.58 -5.33 4.10
C SER A 62 -3.52 -6.00 5.11
N VAL A 63 -4.67 -5.39 5.36
CA VAL A 63 -5.64 -5.85 6.37
C VAL A 63 -6.95 -6.27 5.69
N MET A 64 -7.48 -7.39 6.16
CA MET A 64 -8.73 -7.99 5.70
C MET A 64 -9.78 -7.92 6.81
N VAL A 65 -10.95 -7.34 6.52
CA VAL A 65 -12.08 -7.23 7.46
C VAL A 65 -13.19 -8.13 6.96
N GLY A 66 -13.17 -9.39 7.41
CA GLY A 66 -14.07 -10.42 6.92
C GLY A 66 -13.76 -10.84 5.48
N SER A 67 -14.31 -11.99 5.11
CA SER A 67 -14.34 -12.45 3.72
C SER A 67 -15.80 -12.45 3.27
N PRO A 68 -16.07 -12.17 1.98
CA PRO A 68 -17.37 -12.48 1.40
C PRO A 68 -17.73 -13.92 1.72
N ASP A 69 -18.99 -14.16 2.09
CA ASP A 69 -19.52 -15.45 2.55
C ASP A 69 -20.43 -16.13 1.51
N SER A 70 -20.76 -15.42 0.43
CA SER A 70 -21.63 -15.90 -0.65
C SER A 70 -21.22 -15.36 -2.03
N GLY A 71 -21.73 -16.03 -3.07
CA GLY A 71 -21.57 -15.66 -4.49
C GLY A 71 -20.98 -16.78 -5.34
N ALA A 72 -21.15 -16.69 -6.66
CA ALA A 72 -20.50 -17.62 -7.57
C ALA A 72 -18.98 -17.33 -7.66
N TYR A 73 -18.18 -18.37 -7.86
CA TYR A 73 -16.74 -18.29 -8.10
C TYR A 73 -15.92 -17.63 -6.97
N MET A 74 -16.26 -17.91 -5.70
CA MET A 74 -15.55 -17.36 -4.55
C MET A 74 -14.06 -17.76 -4.50
N GLU A 75 -13.71 -18.92 -5.06
CA GLU A 75 -12.34 -19.39 -5.21
C GLU A 75 -11.49 -18.47 -6.09
N ARG A 76 -12.11 -17.63 -6.92
CA ARG A 76 -11.43 -16.64 -7.76
C ARG A 76 -11.22 -15.31 -7.07
N ARG A 77 -11.73 -15.11 -5.84
CA ARG A 77 -11.53 -13.86 -5.12
C ARG A 77 -10.11 -13.78 -4.58
N ILE A 78 -9.37 -12.80 -5.09
CA ILE A 78 -7.99 -12.51 -4.70
C ILE A 78 -7.98 -11.25 -3.83
N PHE A 79 -7.14 -11.21 -2.81
CA PHE A 79 -7.02 -10.06 -1.91
C PHE A 79 -5.55 -9.63 -1.75
N GLY A 80 -5.34 -8.46 -1.16
CA GLY A 80 -4.01 -7.92 -0.91
C GLY A 80 -3.45 -7.04 -2.03
N VAL A 81 -2.17 -6.72 -1.92
CA VAL A 81 -1.46 -5.77 -2.79
C VAL A 81 -1.36 -6.34 -4.21
N ARG A 82 -1.67 -5.50 -5.21
CA ARG A 82 -1.68 -5.86 -6.63
C ARG A 82 -0.57 -5.18 -7.42
N LYS A 83 -0.31 -3.90 -7.15
CA LYS A 83 0.77 -3.14 -7.80
C LYS A 83 1.36 -2.13 -6.85
N VAL A 84 2.67 -1.90 -7.00
CA VAL A 84 3.41 -0.88 -6.28
C VAL A 84 4.26 -0.12 -7.29
N SER A 85 4.17 1.20 -7.27
CA SER A 85 5.00 2.04 -8.12
C SER A 85 5.34 3.36 -7.44
N ILE A 86 6.43 3.97 -7.89
CA ILE A 86 6.85 5.31 -7.48
C ILE A 86 6.74 6.23 -8.69
N GLN A 87 6.23 7.43 -8.51
CA GLN A 87 6.13 8.45 -9.54
C GLN A 87 6.86 9.71 -9.08
N GLN A 88 7.60 10.35 -10.00
CA GLN A 88 8.23 11.64 -9.78
C GLN A 88 7.64 12.64 -10.78
N GLY A 89 6.85 13.60 -10.29
CA GLY A 89 6.19 14.59 -11.15
C GLY A 89 5.47 13.96 -12.34
N HIS A 90 5.79 14.43 -13.54
CA HIS A 90 5.21 13.96 -14.81
C HIS A 90 5.99 12.81 -15.47
N GLN A 91 7.04 12.29 -14.82
CA GLN A 91 7.84 11.21 -15.37
C GLN A 91 7.09 9.88 -15.35
N LYS A 92 7.55 8.95 -16.19
CA LYS A 92 7.03 7.58 -16.20
C LYS A 92 7.21 6.95 -14.82
N SER A 93 6.13 6.38 -14.29
CA SER A 93 6.18 5.70 -13.00
C SER A 93 7.12 4.49 -13.04
N HIS A 94 7.97 4.39 -12.04
CA HIS A 94 8.86 3.26 -11.82
C HIS A 94 8.09 2.15 -11.08
N SER A 95 7.89 1.02 -11.75
CA SER A 95 7.17 -0.13 -11.21
C SER A 95 8.08 -0.97 -10.31
N LEU A 96 7.58 -1.31 -9.12
CA LEU A 96 8.27 -2.19 -8.16
C LEU A 96 7.69 -3.61 -8.15
N ASN A 97 6.83 -3.95 -9.12
CA ASN A 97 6.14 -5.24 -9.16
C ASN A 97 7.07 -6.44 -9.37
N ASN A 98 8.23 -6.21 -10.01
CA ASN A 98 9.21 -7.26 -10.31
C ASN A 98 10.37 -7.27 -9.30
N GLU A 99 10.26 -6.49 -8.22
CA GLU A 99 11.23 -6.50 -7.13
C GLU A 99 10.99 -7.67 -6.17
N LEU A 100 11.99 -8.00 -5.37
CA LEU A 100 11.88 -9.05 -4.36
C LEU A 100 11.05 -8.57 -3.16
N TRP A 101 9.85 -9.11 -3.03
CA TRP A 101 8.97 -8.87 -1.89
C TRP A 101 9.08 -9.99 -0.86
N LYS A 102 9.33 -9.60 0.40
CA LYS A 102 9.19 -10.50 1.53
C LYS A 102 7.75 -10.42 2.03
N HIS A 103 7.16 -11.58 2.32
CA HIS A 103 5.83 -11.68 2.89
C HIS A 103 5.92 -12.32 4.27
N GLN A 104 5.23 -11.72 5.23
CA GLN A 104 5.10 -12.24 6.58
C GLN A 104 3.62 -12.26 6.95
N VAL A 105 3.15 -13.42 7.39
CA VAL A 105 1.80 -13.58 7.95
C VAL A 105 1.95 -13.62 9.46
N ASN A 106 1.26 -12.72 10.16
CA ASN A 106 1.15 -12.80 11.61
C ASN A 106 -0.24 -13.34 11.96
N PRO A 107 -0.36 -14.55 12.51
CA PRO A 107 -1.58 -15.03 13.12
C PRO A 107 -1.63 -14.46 14.54
N GLY A 108 -2.18 -13.27 14.73
CA GLY A 108 -2.24 -12.72 16.08
C GLY A 108 -2.72 -11.29 16.19
N TRP A 109 -4.04 -11.12 16.22
CA TRP A 109 -4.64 -10.07 17.05
C TRP A 109 -4.48 -10.49 18.52
N LEU A 110 -3.28 -10.30 19.06
CA LEU A 110 -3.01 -10.26 20.49
C LEU A 110 -1.89 -9.25 20.68
N ILE A 111 -2.28 -8.00 20.88
CA ILE A 111 -1.42 -7.01 21.50
C ILE A 111 -1.25 -7.46 22.94
N TRP A 112 -0.20 -8.21 23.23
CA TRP A 112 0.35 -8.21 24.58
C TRP A 112 1.16 -6.93 24.71
N ARG A 113 0.56 -5.91 25.31
CA ARG A 113 1.33 -4.91 26.05
C ARG A 113 1.57 -5.52 27.43
N ASN A 114 2.83 -5.77 27.75
CA ASN A 114 3.26 -5.81 29.13
C ASN A 114 4.34 -4.75 29.29
N GLU A 115 4.32 -4.13 30.47
CA GLU A 115 4.93 -2.86 30.86
C GLU A 115 6.36 -2.60 30.37
#